data_AF-A0A9P0G087-F1
#
_entry.id   AF-A0A9P0G087-F1
#
_cell.length_a   1.000
_cell.length_b   1.000
_cell.length_c   1.000
_cell.angle_alpha   90.00
_cell.angle_beta   90.00
_cell.angle_gamma   90.00
#
_symmetry.space_group_name_H-M   'P 1'
#
loop_
_entity.id
_entity.type
_entity.pdbx_description
1 polymer ?
#
loop_
_entity_poly.entity_id
_entity_poly.type
_entity_poly.pdbx_seq_one_letter_code
_entity_poly.pdbx_strand_id
1 'polypeptide(L)'
;MLHDIRLFHRDLHYIWRRIINIVFIKYHRKIIGNAKSKAWFELSTVPFPHPITTVFVPRRVDIWKNDNFHYNRPLFTDKTNNLNGKLLSVVYLDHIPSVVVVKNNDSQKVGGVEVEIMHTLAQKMNFKPRLYQAINADFHKWGQKQPNGSFSGLLGEMVNGGADIALGNLQYTPYHLELTDLSIPYTSQCWTFLTPEALTDNSWKTLILPFKLYMWIAVLLVLLITGTIFYGLAKNHKNLQDYKKFKNAVSGKKLTDDHNAKPGLYLFGEIINSILYTYGMLLVISLPRLPTGWSIRLLTGWYWLYCILLVVSYRASMTAILANPAPRVTIDTLRELVDSKVICGGWGTETKRFFEESLDEYGQKIGKKFETINNPLRAADYVAQGVYAYYDNSDFLKYIRVKRKNSPGSVMEDFNNSTNASEINIKTDTERSLHIMSDCVVNIPVSLGFHKNSPLKPLADIYIQRVVEVGLVEKWLNDAMHSIRTAETNEAEVKALMNLQKMYGALLALAIGYTLSSLCLIGEIIHWHFIVKRDPKFDKYALDLYYKNKNSN
;
A
#
# COMPACT_ATOMS: atom_id res chain seq x y z
N MET A 1 27.84 -27.80 43.45
CA MET A 1 27.88 -29.15 42.82
C MET A 1 29.20 -29.81 43.20
N LEU A 2 29.20 -31.10 43.56
CA LEU A 2 30.45 -31.84 43.79
C LEU A 2 31.24 -31.91 42.47
N HIS A 3 32.54 -31.66 42.53
CA HIS A 3 33.41 -31.75 41.37
C HIS A 3 33.52 -33.21 40.93
N ASP A 4 32.96 -33.52 39.77
CA ASP A 4 33.05 -34.81 39.11
C ASP A 4 33.60 -34.59 37.70
N ILE A 5 34.63 -35.35 37.33
CA ILE A 5 35.30 -35.22 36.03
C ILE A 5 34.33 -35.56 34.88
N ARG A 6 33.32 -36.42 35.14
CA ARG A 6 32.28 -36.77 34.17
C ARG A 6 31.46 -35.56 33.71
N LEU A 7 31.33 -34.54 34.56
CA LEU A 7 30.62 -33.30 34.23
C LEU A 7 31.37 -32.46 33.19
N PHE A 8 32.67 -32.68 33.00
CA PHE A 8 33.51 -31.91 32.08
C PHE A 8 33.71 -32.60 30.73
N HIS A 9 32.96 -33.68 30.46
CA HIS A 9 32.94 -34.34 29.16
C HIS A 9 32.47 -33.39 28.06
N ARG A 10 33.00 -33.57 26.84
CA ARG A 10 32.75 -32.69 25.68
C ARG A 10 31.26 -32.53 25.39
N ASP A 11 30.49 -33.61 25.51
CA ASP A 11 29.05 -33.61 25.24
C ASP A 11 28.24 -32.76 26.22
N LEU A 12 28.79 -32.43 27.39
CA LEU A 12 28.13 -31.60 28.40
C LEU A 12 28.62 -30.13 28.34
N HIS A 13 29.58 -29.79 27.48
CA HIS A 13 30.11 -28.42 27.38
C HIS A 13 29.03 -27.40 27.02
N TYR A 14 28.01 -27.79 26.25
CA TYR A 14 26.90 -26.90 25.90
C TYR A 14 26.10 -26.45 27.13
N ILE A 15 26.00 -27.28 28.18
CA ILE A 15 25.31 -26.95 29.43
C ILE A 15 26.05 -25.82 30.14
N TRP A 16 27.39 -25.92 30.18
CA TRP A 16 28.24 -24.94 30.86
C TRP A 16 28.36 -23.62 30.09
N ARG A 17 27.96 -23.56 28.81
CA ARG A 17 27.74 -22.28 28.13
C ARG A 17 26.47 -21.54 28.61
N ARG A 18 25.50 -22.27 29.19
CA ARG A 18 24.18 -21.76 29.59
C ARG A 18 24.09 -21.50 31.10
N ILE A 19 24.62 -22.42 31.91
CA ILE A 19 24.59 -22.34 33.37
C ILE A 19 25.90 -21.72 33.88
N ILE A 20 25.90 -20.39 34.02
CA ILE A 20 27.10 -19.63 34.41
C ILE A 20 27.23 -19.43 35.92
N ASN A 21 26.12 -19.42 36.67
CA ASN A 21 26.09 -19.21 38.12
C ASN A 21 26.15 -20.54 38.88
N ILE A 22 27.28 -21.24 38.78
CA ILE A 22 27.51 -22.52 39.45
C ILE A 22 28.89 -22.58 40.10
N VAL A 23 29.00 -23.25 41.25
CA VAL A 23 30.26 -23.55 41.93
C VAL A 23 30.46 -25.06 42.02
N PHE A 24 31.60 -25.52 41.51
CA PHE A 24 32.13 -26.87 41.65
C PHE A 24 33.02 -26.95 42.89
N ILE A 25 32.77 -27.94 43.73
CA ILE A 25 33.46 -28.15 45.00
C ILE A 25 34.34 -29.40 44.86
N LYS A 26 35.66 -29.23 44.86
CA LYS A 26 36.61 -30.33 44.78
C LYS A 26 37.25 -30.59 46.14
N TYR A 27 37.11 -31.82 46.62
CA TYR A 27 37.69 -32.26 47.89
C TYR A 27 39.16 -32.63 47.71
N HIS A 28 40.01 -32.13 48.60
CA HIS A 28 41.42 -32.48 48.65
C HIS A 28 41.83 -32.87 50.08
N ARG A 29 42.61 -33.95 50.18
CA ARG A 29 43.24 -34.41 51.43
C ARG A 29 44.63 -34.93 51.11
N LYS A 30 45.67 -34.38 51.74
CA LYS A 30 47.04 -34.91 51.60
C LYS A 30 47.27 -35.98 52.67
N ILE A 31 47.84 -37.10 52.24
CA ILE A 31 48.32 -38.18 53.11
C ILE A 31 49.85 -38.12 53.03
N ILE A 32 50.52 -37.79 54.14
CA ILE A 32 51.99 -37.78 54.23
C ILE A 32 52.35 -38.79 55.33
N GLY A 33 52.77 -39.99 54.94
CA GLY A 33 53.01 -41.10 55.88
C GLY A 33 51.74 -41.44 56.68
N ASN A 34 51.85 -41.55 58.01
CA ASN A 34 50.71 -41.77 58.92
C ASN A 34 49.93 -40.49 59.29
N ALA A 35 50.44 -39.31 58.94
CA ALA A 35 49.78 -38.04 59.25
C ALA A 35 48.81 -37.64 58.12
N LYS A 36 47.51 -37.61 58.43
CA LYS A 36 46.48 -37.10 57.52
C LYS A 36 46.39 -35.58 57.70
N SER A 37 46.60 -34.80 56.64
CA SER A 37 46.34 -33.36 56.70
C SER A 37 44.86 -33.09 56.98
N LYS A 38 44.54 -31.93 57.57
CA LYS A 38 43.17 -31.40 57.53
C LYS A 38 42.71 -31.30 56.06
N ALA A 39 41.45 -31.66 55.82
CA ALA A 39 40.85 -31.55 54.50
C ALA A 39 40.72 -30.09 54.09
N TRP A 40 40.80 -29.82 52.79
CA TRP A 40 40.53 -28.52 52.21
C TRP A 40 39.73 -28.69 50.93
N PHE A 41 38.93 -27.68 50.59
CA PHE A 41 38.07 -27.71 49.41
C PHE A 41 38.48 -26.62 48.43
N GLU A 42 38.58 -26.98 47.16
CA GLU A 42 38.79 -26.05 46.07
C GLU A 42 37.43 -25.70 45.46
N LEU A 43 37.14 -24.41 45.40
CA LEU A 43 35.91 -23.88 44.82
C LEU A 43 36.24 -23.30 43.46
N SER A 44 35.58 -23.82 42.44
CA SER A 44 35.81 -23.41 41.05
C SER A 44 34.48 -23.19 40.34
N THR A 45 34.48 -22.41 39.27
CA THR A 45 33.28 -22.03 38.55
C THR A 45 33.51 -22.12 37.04
N VAL A 46 32.42 -22.10 36.27
CA VAL A 46 32.49 -22.04 34.81
C VAL A 46 33.24 -20.77 34.37
N PRO A 47 34.22 -20.89 33.46
CA PRO A 47 34.87 -19.74 32.86
C PRO A 47 33.88 -19.04 31.94
N PHE A 48 33.25 -17.96 32.41
CA PHE A 48 32.44 -17.06 31.59
C PHE A 48 33.00 -15.66 31.74
N PRO A 49 33.12 -14.85 30.68
CA PRO A 49 32.67 -15.02 29.28
C PRO A 49 33.62 -15.80 28.36
N HIS A 50 34.54 -16.60 28.90
CA HIS A 50 35.53 -17.31 28.08
C HIS A 50 34.89 -18.55 27.43
N PRO A 51 34.79 -18.64 26.09
CA PRO A 51 34.14 -19.78 25.45
C PRO A 51 34.93 -21.07 25.71
N ILE A 52 34.20 -22.15 25.96
CA ILE A 52 34.75 -23.51 26.08
C ILE A 52 35.03 -23.98 24.65
N THR A 53 36.30 -24.12 24.28
CA THR A 53 36.69 -24.50 22.91
C THR A 53 36.71 -26.01 22.72
N THR A 54 37.65 -26.70 23.36
CA THR A 54 37.85 -28.15 23.25
C THR A 54 37.89 -28.84 24.61
N VAL A 55 38.41 -28.13 25.63
CA VAL A 55 38.54 -28.64 27.00
C VAL A 55 37.89 -27.65 27.96
N PHE A 56 37.08 -28.17 28.86
CA PHE A 56 36.51 -27.40 29.95
C PHE A 56 37.54 -27.24 31.07
N VAL A 57 38.02 -26.01 31.28
CA VAL A 57 38.92 -25.67 32.39
C VAL A 57 38.18 -24.78 33.38
N PRO A 58 37.78 -25.30 34.57
CA PRO A 58 37.07 -24.49 35.55
C PRO A 58 37.99 -23.39 36.13
N ARG A 59 37.44 -22.20 36.33
CA ARG A 59 38.15 -21.08 36.95
C ARG A 59 38.05 -21.18 38.46
N ARG A 60 39.19 -21.26 39.16
CA ARG A 60 39.21 -21.24 40.63
C ARG A 60 38.69 -19.90 41.17
N VAL A 61 37.73 -19.98 42.08
CA VAL A 61 37.16 -18.82 42.78
C VAL A 61 37.87 -18.63 44.11
N ASP A 62 37.87 -19.68 44.95
CA ASP A 62 38.45 -19.64 46.29
C ASP A 62 38.91 -21.03 46.78
N ILE A 63 39.58 -21.06 47.92
CA ILE A 63 39.98 -22.28 48.64
C ILE A 63 39.45 -22.17 50.06
N TRP A 64 38.68 -23.16 50.49
CA TRP A 64 38.20 -23.26 51.87
C TRP A 64 39.12 -24.18 52.67
N LYS A 65 39.69 -23.66 53.76
CA LYS A 65 40.61 -24.40 54.64
C LYS A 65 40.54 -23.83 56.05
N ASN A 66 40.46 -24.70 57.06
CA ASN A 66 40.38 -24.33 58.48
C ASN A 66 39.25 -23.31 58.76
N ASP A 67 38.04 -23.63 58.30
CA ASP A 67 36.81 -22.85 58.49
C ASP A 67 36.80 -21.44 57.88
N ASN A 68 37.85 -21.06 57.13
CA ASN A 68 37.96 -19.77 56.46
C ASN A 68 38.18 -19.92 54.95
N PHE A 69 37.70 -18.92 54.19
CA PHE A 69 38.02 -18.73 52.79
C PHE A 69 39.38 -18.04 52.66
N HIS A 70 40.26 -18.59 51.83
CA HIS A 70 41.62 -18.08 51.67
C HIS A 70 41.66 -16.71 50.99
N TYR A 71 40.85 -16.50 49.95
CA TYR A 71 40.82 -15.24 49.19
C TYR A 71 39.62 -14.35 49.54
N ASN A 72 38.68 -14.86 50.33
CA ASN A 72 37.44 -14.20 50.74
C ASN A 72 36.67 -13.57 49.57
N ARG A 73 36.61 -14.27 48.43
CA ARG A 73 35.95 -13.78 47.21
C ARG A 73 34.46 -14.17 47.20
N PRO A 74 33.57 -13.32 46.68
CA PRO A 74 32.16 -13.67 46.50
C PRO A 74 32.01 -14.85 45.53
N LEU A 75 31.30 -15.90 45.98
CA LEU A 75 31.15 -17.16 45.24
C LEU A 75 30.24 -17.05 44.01
N PHE A 76 29.23 -16.17 44.07
CA PHE A 76 28.21 -15.97 43.03
C PHE A 76 28.25 -14.52 42.55
N THR A 77 29.27 -14.19 41.76
CA THR A 77 29.36 -12.89 41.09
C THR A 77 28.55 -12.90 39.80
N ASP A 78 27.91 -11.77 39.47
CA ASP A 78 27.30 -11.60 38.17
C ASP A 78 28.39 -11.52 37.09
N LYS A 79 28.36 -12.48 36.17
CA LYS A 79 29.33 -12.59 35.08
C LYS A 79 28.84 -11.99 33.76
N THR A 80 27.59 -11.50 33.71
CA THR A 80 26.95 -10.99 32.50
C THR A 80 27.12 -9.48 32.33
N ASN A 81 27.29 -8.75 33.43
CA ASN A 81 27.41 -7.30 33.43
C ASN A 81 28.65 -6.77 32.68
N ASN A 82 29.78 -7.51 32.70
CA ASN A 82 31.00 -7.11 31.99
C ASN A 82 31.68 -8.32 31.33
N LEU A 83 31.70 -8.30 29.99
CA LEU A 83 32.25 -9.37 29.16
C LEU A 83 33.74 -9.18 28.81
N ASN A 84 34.42 -8.21 29.44
CA ASN A 84 35.86 -7.98 29.36
C ASN A 84 36.42 -7.88 27.92
N GLY A 85 35.67 -7.25 27.01
CA GLY A 85 36.05 -7.06 25.61
C GLY A 85 36.11 -8.36 24.80
N LYS A 86 35.43 -9.43 25.24
CA LYS A 86 35.37 -10.69 24.50
C LYS A 86 34.62 -10.56 23.18
N LEU A 87 35.01 -11.39 22.24
CA LEU A 87 34.44 -11.40 20.90
C LEU A 87 33.20 -12.31 20.88
N LEU A 88 32.04 -11.73 20.53
CA LEU A 88 30.79 -12.46 20.36
C LEU A 88 30.44 -12.55 18.87
N SER A 89 29.99 -13.71 18.44
CA SER A 89 29.65 -13.95 17.04
C SER A 89 28.22 -13.50 16.78
N VAL A 90 28.04 -12.55 15.86
CA VAL A 90 26.75 -11.95 15.53
C VAL A 90 26.43 -12.23 14.07
N VAL A 91 25.41 -13.07 13.83
CA VAL A 91 24.91 -13.33 12.48
C VAL A 91 23.91 -12.24 12.09
N TYR A 92 24.00 -11.74 10.86
CA TYR A 92 23.03 -10.76 10.37
C TYR A 92 22.43 -11.13 9.01
N LEU A 93 21.19 -10.68 8.78
CA LEU A 93 20.46 -10.78 7.51
C LEU A 93 20.12 -9.37 7.02
N ASP A 94 20.42 -9.06 5.75
CA ASP A 94 20.05 -7.77 5.14
C ASP A 94 18.54 -7.67 4.95
N HIS A 95 17.90 -6.85 5.79
CA HIS A 95 16.45 -6.65 5.80
C HIS A 95 16.10 -5.29 6.41
N ILE A 96 15.81 -4.32 5.55
CA ILE A 96 15.52 -2.93 5.92
C ILE A 96 14.16 -2.85 6.65
N PRO A 97 14.00 -2.03 7.71
CA PRO A 97 15.00 -1.13 8.32
C PRO A 97 15.87 -1.77 9.41
N SER A 98 15.63 -3.03 9.77
CA SER A 98 16.28 -3.70 10.90
C SER A 98 17.79 -3.83 10.71
N VAL A 99 18.22 -4.28 9.54
CA VAL A 99 19.63 -4.31 9.13
C VAL A 99 19.73 -3.78 7.70
N VAL A 100 20.66 -2.85 7.48
CA VAL A 100 20.90 -2.21 6.19
C VAL A 100 22.36 -2.47 5.81
N VAL A 101 22.58 -3.16 4.70
CA VAL A 101 23.94 -3.41 4.18
C VAL A 101 24.22 -2.47 3.00
N VAL A 102 25.18 -1.57 3.16
CA VAL A 102 25.68 -0.73 2.07
C VAL A 102 27.01 -1.29 1.60
N LYS A 103 27.03 -1.85 0.38
CA LYS A 103 28.23 -2.35 -0.27
C LYS A 103 28.90 -1.18 -1.03
N ASN A 104 30.04 -0.70 -0.53
CA ASN A 104 30.95 0.16 -1.28
C ASN A 104 32.10 -0.70 -1.84
N ASN A 105 32.70 -0.30 -2.96
CA ASN A 105 33.71 -1.08 -3.70
C ASN A 105 34.82 -1.69 -2.83
N ASP A 106 35.24 -1.02 -1.74
CA ASP A 106 36.30 -1.50 -0.84
C ASP A 106 35.83 -1.83 0.60
N SER A 107 34.56 -1.58 0.95
CA SER A 107 34.06 -1.83 2.32
C SER A 107 32.56 -2.08 2.38
N GLN A 108 32.16 -3.04 3.23
CA GLN A 108 30.76 -3.28 3.56
C GLN A 108 30.45 -2.56 4.86
N LYS A 109 29.58 -1.54 4.78
CA LYS A 109 29.07 -0.86 5.97
C LYS A 109 27.73 -1.48 6.34
N VAL A 110 27.68 -2.06 7.53
CA VAL A 110 26.47 -2.66 8.09
C VAL A 110 25.88 -1.68 9.11
N GLY A 111 24.62 -1.31 8.93
CA GLY A 111 23.87 -0.41 9.81
C GLY A 111 22.44 -0.90 10.01
N GLY A 112 21.55 0.00 10.42
CA GLY A 112 20.16 -0.33 10.72
C GLY A 112 19.89 -0.43 12.23
N VAL A 113 18.63 -0.56 12.58
CA VAL A 113 18.15 -0.40 13.96
C VAL A 113 18.71 -1.46 14.90
N GLU A 114 18.70 -2.73 14.47
CA GLU A 114 19.19 -3.84 15.30
C GLU A 114 20.71 -3.77 15.48
N VAL A 115 21.43 -3.21 14.49
CA VAL A 115 22.87 -2.98 14.56
C VAL A 115 23.20 -1.92 15.60
N GLU A 116 22.47 -0.80 15.63
CA GLU A 116 22.64 0.25 16.64
C GLU A 116 22.29 -0.23 18.06
N ILE A 117 21.23 -1.04 18.20
CA ILE A 117 20.88 -1.71 19.46
C ILE A 117 22.04 -2.60 19.90
N MET A 118 22.58 -3.42 18.99
CA MET A 118 23.70 -4.32 19.28
C MET A 118 24.98 -3.55 19.65
N HIS A 119 25.28 -2.42 19.00
CA HIS A 119 26.41 -1.56 19.38
C HIS A 119 26.23 -0.97 20.78
N THR A 120 25.01 -0.57 21.13
CA THR A 120 24.68 -0.07 22.47
C THR A 120 24.87 -1.16 23.53
N LEU A 121 24.44 -2.40 23.24
CA LEU A 121 24.69 -3.56 24.09
C LEU A 121 26.18 -3.86 24.21
N ALA A 122 26.92 -3.79 23.11
CA ALA A 122 28.37 -4.01 23.07
C ALA A 122 29.13 -3.05 23.98
N GLN A 123 28.75 -1.76 23.95
CA GLN A 123 29.31 -0.74 24.83
C GLN A 123 28.94 -0.98 26.29
N LYS A 124 27.66 -1.29 26.57
CA LYS A 124 27.18 -1.39 27.95
C LYS A 124 27.65 -2.65 28.67
N MET A 125 27.69 -3.77 27.96
CA MET A 125 28.13 -5.07 28.47
C MET A 125 29.63 -5.33 28.21
N ASN A 126 30.33 -4.38 27.57
CA ASN A 126 31.76 -4.42 27.25
C ASN A 126 32.17 -5.69 26.48
N PHE A 127 31.62 -5.89 25.29
CA PHE A 127 32.04 -6.94 24.34
C PHE A 127 32.33 -6.37 22.95
N LYS A 128 33.02 -7.15 22.12
CA LYS A 128 33.31 -6.82 20.73
C LYS A 128 32.46 -7.69 19.79
N PRO A 129 31.55 -7.11 18.99
CA PRO A 129 30.75 -7.89 18.05
C PRO A 129 31.59 -8.27 16.83
N ARG A 130 31.49 -9.53 16.39
CA ARG A 130 31.96 -10.00 15.08
C ARG A 130 30.76 -10.26 14.20
N LEU A 131 30.48 -9.32 13.30
CA LEU A 131 29.39 -9.42 12.35
C LEU A 131 29.78 -10.33 11.17
N TYR A 132 28.88 -11.25 10.81
CA TYR A 132 29.02 -12.08 9.62
C TYR A 132 27.64 -12.47 9.06
N GLN A 133 27.58 -12.85 7.79
CA GLN A 133 26.36 -13.37 7.16
C GLN A 133 26.41 -14.90 7.08
N ALA A 134 25.23 -15.52 7.13
CA ALA A 134 25.11 -16.95 6.88
C ALA A 134 25.52 -17.31 5.44
N ILE A 135 25.92 -18.57 5.23
CA ILE A 135 26.28 -19.06 3.90
C ILE A 135 25.05 -18.96 2.98
N ASN A 136 25.22 -18.35 1.80
CA ASN A 136 24.15 -18.11 0.82
C ASN A 136 22.96 -17.35 1.43
N ALA A 137 23.23 -16.31 2.23
CA ALA A 137 22.21 -15.47 2.89
C ALA A 137 21.19 -14.88 1.92
N ASP A 138 21.57 -14.54 0.69
CA ASP A 138 20.66 -13.98 -0.32
C ASP A 138 19.53 -14.95 -0.72
N PHE A 139 19.83 -16.26 -0.75
CA PHE A 139 18.86 -17.30 -1.10
C PHE A 139 18.12 -17.84 0.11
N HIS A 140 18.85 -18.20 1.18
CA HIS A 140 18.26 -18.86 2.35
C HIS A 140 17.66 -17.89 3.36
N LYS A 141 18.03 -16.60 3.34
CA LYS A 141 17.55 -15.54 4.25
C LYS A 141 17.48 -15.99 5.72
N TRP A 142 16.28 -15.97 6.33
CA TRP A 142 16.07 -16.43 7.70
C TRP A 142 16.35 -17.92 7.87
N GLY A 143 16.15 -18.73 6.83
CA GLY A 143 16.35 -20.17 6.88
C GLY A 143 15.06 -20.98 6.94
N GLN A 144 15.13 -22.21 6.46
CA GLN A 144 14.04 -23.18 6.56
C GLN A 144 14.58 -24.51 7.06
N LYS A 145 13.69 -25.32 7.64
CA LYS A 145 14.00 -26.69 8.02
C LYS A 145 14.15 -27.53 6.74
N GLN A 146 15.34 -28.09 6.55
CA GLN A 146 15.63 -28.98 5.43
C GLN A 146 15.10 -30.39 5.71
N PRO A 147 14.90 -31.23 4.67
CA PRO A 147 14.46 -32.63 4.83
C PRO A 147 15.40 -33.48 5.70
N ASN A 148 16.68 -33.14 5.74
CA ASN A 148 17.69 -33.79 6.59
C ASN A 148 17.59 -33.41 8.08
N GLY A 149 16.64 -32.53 8.45
CA GLY A 149 16.44 -32.03 9.82
C GLY A 149 17.34 -30.86 10.21
N SER A 150 18.31 -30.48 9.38
CA SER A 150 19.13 -29.28 9.58
C SER A 150 18.37 -28.01 9.19
N PHE A 151 18.84 -26.86 9.67
CA PHE A 151 18.30 -25.55 9.32
C PHE A 151 19.31 -24.78 8.47
N SER A 152 18.84 -24.09 7.43
CA SER A 152 19.65 -23.18 6.61
C SER A 152 19.59 -21.74 7.13
N GLY A 153 20.33 -20.83 6.50
CA GLY A 153 20.22 -19.39 6.73
C GLY A 153 20.56 -18.94 8.15
N LEU A 154 20.02 -17.81 8.56
CA LEU A 154 20.27 -17.19 9.86
C LEU A 154 19.85 -18.08 11.04
N LEU A 155 18.70 -18.76 10.96
CA LEU A 155 18.23 -19.68 12.00
C LEU A 155 19.13 -20.93 12.10
N GLY A 156 19.69 -21.40 10.97
CA GLY A 156 20.68 -22.48 10.94
C GLY A 156 21.92 -22.17 11.78
N GLU A 157 22.48 -20.97 11.64
CA GLU A 157 23.64 -20.52 12.43
C GLU A 157 23.33 -20.47 13.94
N MET A 158 22.10 -20.08 14.29
CA MET A 158 21.66 -20.03 15.68
C MET A 158 21.47 -21.43 16.29
N VAL A 159 20.84 -22.36 15.56
CA VAL A 159 20.60 -23.73 16.03
C VAL A 159 21.91 -24.51 16.15
N ASN A 160 22.84 -24.32 15.22
CA ASN A 160 24.15 -24.97 15.24
C ASN A 160 25.14 -24.36 16.26
N GLY A 161 24.76 -23.26 16.91
CA GLY A 161 25.61 -22.56 17.87
C GLY A 161 26.80 -21.83 17.25
N GLY A 162 26.72 -21.50 15.96
CA GLY A 162 27.69 -20.69 15.21
C GLY A 162 27.61 -19.21 15.55
N ALA A 163 26.42 -18.73 15.93
CA ALA A 163 26.19 -17.36 16.42
C ALA A 163 25.70 -17.34 17.87
N ASP A 164 26.07 -16.28 18.60
CA ASP A 164 25.56 -15.99 19.94
C ASP A 164 24.33 -15.05 19.89
N ILE A 165 24.31 -14.15 18.90
CA ILE A 165 23.25 -13.16 18.64
C ILE A 165 22.90 -13.17 17.14
N ALA A 166 21.62 -13.07 16.82
CA ALA A 166 21.09 -12.92 15.47
C ALA A 166 20.37 -11.59 15.29
N LEU A 167 20.71 -10.89 14.20
CA LEU A 167 20.07 -9.66 13.73
C LEU A 167 19.43 -9.95 12.38
N GLY A 168 18.13 -9.75 12.22
CA GLY A 168 17.49 -9.99 10.95
C GLY A 168 15.98 -9.85 10.98
N ASN A 169 15.41 -8.91 11.74
CA ASN A 169 13.96 -8.74 11.79
C ASN A 169 13.22 -10.01 12.26
N LEU A 170 13.70 -10.64 13.34
CA LEU A 170 13.10 -11.86 13.87
C LEU A 170 11.74 -11.56 14.51
N GLN A 171 10.70 -12.13 13.92
CA GLN A 171 9.33 -12.00 14.39
C GLN A 171 9.13 -12.77 15.70
N TYR A 172 8.35 -12.23 16.63
CA TYR A 172 8.00 -12.88 17.89
C TYR A 172 6.95 -14.00 17.68
N THR A 173 7.35 -15.08 17.02
CA THR A 173 6.49 -16.22 16.67
C THR A 173 6.87 -17.48 17.46
N PRO A 174 5.94 -18.42 17.66
CA PRO A 174 6.25 -19.72 18.28
C PRO A 174 7.39 -20.44 17.56
N TYR A 175 7.42 -20.38 16.23
CA TYR A 175 8.47 -20.98 15.40
C TYR A 175 9.87 -20.47 15.76
N HIS A 176 10.06 -19.14 15.85
CA HIS A 176 11.36 -18.57 16.23
C HIS A 176 11.71 -18.81 17.71
N LEU A 177 10.70 -18.81 18.60
CA LEU A 177 10.88 -19.09 20.03
C LEU A 177 11.27 -20.55 20.31
N GLU A 178 10.90 -21.51 19.46
CA GLU A 178 11.37 -22.89 19.61
C GLU A 178 12.87 -23.02 19.32
N LEU A 179 13.37 -22.32 18.30
CA LEU A 179 14.75 -22.43 17.82
C LEU A 179 15.71 -21.49 18.56
N THR A 180 15.24 -20.32 18.98
CA THR A 180 16.05 -19.25 19.59
C THR A 180 15.35 -18.68 20.80
N ASP A 181 16.08 -17.93 21.64
CA ASP A 181 15.44 -17.09 22.65
C ASP A 181 15.38 -15.66 22.15
N LEU A 182 14.18 -15.17 21.88
CA LEU A 182 13.98 -13.80 21.43
C LEU A 182 14.03 -12.83 22.61
N SER A 183 14.68 -11.69 22.41
CA SER A 183 14.64 -10.58 23.35
C SER A 183 13.21 -10.05 23.53
N ILE A 184 13.02 -9.15 24.50
CA ILE A 184 11.84 -8.28 24.45
C ILE A 184 11.77 -7.57 23.09
N PRO A 185 10.56 -7.38 22.53
CA PRO A 185 10.43 -6.74 21.23
C PRO A 185 10.83 -5.28 21.32
N TYR A 186 11.66 -4.83 20.36
CA TYR A 186 12.10 -3.44 20.29
C TYR A 186 11.13 -2.57 19.49
N THR A 187 10.33 -3.17 18.61
CA THR A 187 9.29 -2.48 17.83
C THR A 187 8.20 -3.46 17.42
N SER A 188 7.09 -2.93 16.92
CA SER A 188 6.02 -3.71 16.30
C SER A 188 5.80 -3.21 14.87
N GLN A 189 5.78 -4.14 13.92
CA GLN A 189 5.69 -3.83 12.49
C GLN A 189 4.35 -4.27 11.93
N CYS A 190 3.77 -3.43 11.10
CA CYS A 190 2.60 -3.80 10.31
C CYS A 190 3.01 -4.65 9.10
N TRP A 191 2.50 -5.87 9.04
CA TRP A 191 2.65 -6.75 7.88
C TRP A 191 1.42 -6.64 6.99
N THR A 192 1.67 -6.40 5.70
CA THR A 192 0.62 -6.15 4.71
C THR A 192 1.06 -6.61 3.32
N PHE A 193 0.22 -6.39 2.32
CA PHE A 193 0.46 -6.80 0.93
C PHE A 193 0.88 -5.62 0.06
N LEU A 194 1.85 -5.86 -0.80
CA LEU A 194 2.15 -5.05 -1.97
C LEU A 194 1.26 -5.53 -3.12
N THR A 195 0.39 -4.66 -3.61
CA THR A 195 -0.64 -4.96 -4.61
C THR A 195 -0.44 -4.12 -5.87
N PRO A 196 -0.93 -4.57 -7.03
CA PRO A 196 -0.97 -3.74 -8.22
C PRO A 196 -1.99 -2.60 -8.05
N GLU A 197 -1.61 -1.40 -8.46
CA GLU A 197 -2.54 -0.29 -8.63
C GLU A 197 -3.27 -0.44 -9.99
N ALA A 198 -4.56 -0.10 -10.05
CA ALA A 198 -5.32 -0.24 -11.29
C ALA A 198 -4.79 0.70 -12.39
N LEU A 199 -4.55 0.15 -13.59
CA LEU A 199 -4.21 0.93 -14.79
C LEU A 199 -5.38 1.77 -15.32
N THR A 200 -6.61 1.44 -14.91
CA THR A 200 -7.80 2.12 -15.38
C THR A 200 -7.89 3.49 -14.73
N ASP A 201 -7.16 4.45 -15.29
CA ASP A 201 -7.58 5.83 -15.19
C ASP A 201 -8.96 5.87 -15.86
N ASN A 202 -10.02 6.05 -15.06
CA ASN A 202 -11.39 6.20 -15.55
C ASN A 202 -11.55 7.57 -16.25
N SER A 203 -10.65 7.90 -17.18
CA SER A 203 -10.46 9.25 -17.71
C SER A 203 -11.70 9.76 -18.45
N TRP A 204 -12.50 8.87 -19.06
CA TRP A 204 -13.77 9.24 -19.67
C TRP A 204 -14.83 9.65 -18.63
N LYS A 205 -14.78 9.09 -17.42
CA LYS A 205 -15.71 9.44 -16.33
C LYS A 205 -15.38 10.80 -15.70
N THR A 206 -14.17 11.33 -15.90
CA THR A 206 -13.74 12.61 -15.34
C THR A 206 -14.70 13.76 -15.68
N LEU A 207 -15.33 13.74 -16.86
CA LEU A 207 -16.29 14.77 -17.29
C LEU A 207 -17.67 14.69 -16.58
N ILE A 208 -18.05 13.51 -16.10
CA ILE A 208 -19.34 13.27 -15.44
C ILE A 208 -19.20 13.35 -13.91
N LEU A 209 -17.97 13.12 -13.41
CA LEU A 209 -17.63 13.07 -11.99
C LEU A 209 -18.01 14.32 -11.15
N PRO A 210 -18.02 15.57 -11.68
CA PRO A 210 -18.36 16.76 -10.88
C PRO A 210 -19.75 16.71 -10.23
N PHE A 211 -20.69 15.99 -10.84
CA PHE A 211 -22.04 15.82 -10.29
C PHE A 211 -22.37 14.33 -10.09
N LYS A 212 -22.98 14.03 -8.93
CA LYS A 212 -23.53 12.70 -8.67
C LYS A 212 -24.68 12.40 -9.64
N LEU A 213 -24.98 11.12 -9.86
CA LEU A 213 -26.04 10.69 -10.76
C LEU A 213 -27.40 11.36 -10.47
N TYR A 214 -27.78 11.50 -9.20
CA TYR A 214 -29.02 12.15 -8.79
C TYR A 214 -29.08 13.63 -9.20
N MET A 215 -27.95 14.35 -9.20
CA MET A 215 -27.88 15.73 -9.69
C MET A 215 -28.09 15.79 -11.20
N TRP A 216 -27.49 14.89 -11.97
CA TRP A 216 -27.72 14.81 -13.42
C TRP A 216 -29.20 14.57 -13.76
N ILE A 217 -29.85 13.67 -13.02
CA ILE A 217 -31.29 13.41 -13.15
C ILE A 217 -32.10 14.67 -12.81
N ALA A 218 -31.75 15.38 -11.72
CA ALA A 218 -32.41 16.62 -11.33
C ALA A 218 -32.26 17.72 -12.38
N VAL A 219 -31.08 17.89 -12.98
CA VAL A 219 -30.83 18.87 -14.06
C VAL A 219 -31.68 18.56 -15.28
N LEU A 220 -31.75 17.29 -15.70
CA LEU A 220 -32.60 16.86 -16.81
C LEU A 220 -34.08 17.14 -16.52
N LEU A 221 -34.54 16.81 -15.31
CA LEU A 221 -35.92 17.01 -14.88
C LEU A 221 -36.29 18.50 -14.84
N VAL A 222 -35.43 19.34 -14.27
CA VAL A 222 -35.63 20.81 -14.24
C VAL A 222 -35.69 21.37 -15.67
N LEU A 223 -34.82 20.90 -16.57
CA LEU A 223 -34.84 21.32 -17.97
C LEU A 223 -36.18 21.01 -18.65
N LEU A 224 -36.70 19.80 -18.48
CA LEU A 224 -37.99 19.39 -19.06
C LEU A 224 -39.17 20.13 -18.43
N ILE A 225 -39.19 20.28 -17.11
CA ILE A 225 -40.25 21.01 -16.39
C ILE A 225 -40.25 22.48 -16.79
N THR A 226 -39.09 23.13 -16.77
CA THR A 226 -39.00 24.54 -17.17
C THR A 226 -39.37 24.73 -18.65
N GLY A 227 -38.95 23.83 -19.55
CA GLY A 227 -39.35 23.85 -20.96
C GLY A 227 -40.87 23.72 -21.18
N THR A 228 -41.53 22.85 -20.42
CA THR A 228 -43.00 22.70 -20.48
C THR A 228 -43.75 23.90 -19.88
N ILE A 229 -43.23 24.50 -18.80
CA ILE A 229 -43.77 25.74 -18.21
C ILE A 229 -43.65 26.91 -19.19
N PHE A 230 -42.50 27.08 -19.85
CA PHE A 230 -42.32 28.12 -20.87
C PHE A 230 -43.32 27.97 -22.02
N TYR A 231 -43.53 26.74 -22.50
CA TYR A 231 -44.54 26.44 -23.53
C TYR A 231 -45.96 26.76 -23.05
N GLY A 232 -46.32 26.35 -21.82
CA GLY A 232 -47.63 26.62 -21.23
C GLY A 232 -47.91 28.12 -21.07
N LEU A 233 -46.92 28.89 -20.59
CA LEU A 233 -47.02 30.35 -20.45
C LEU A 233 -47.11 31.05 -21.82
N ALA A 234 -46.34 30.60 -22.81
CA ALA A 234 -46.39 31.14 -24.16
C ALA A 234 -47.74 30.88 -24.83
N LYS A 235 -48.28 29.66 -24.69
CA LYS A 235 -49.61 29.29 -25.20
C LYS A 235 -50.72 30.08 -24.53
N ASN A 236 -50.69 30.22 -23.21
CA ASN A 236 -51.69 31.01 -22.48
C ASN A 236 -51.63 32.49 -22.85
N HIS A 237 -50.42 33.05 -23.01
CA HIS A 237 -50.26 34.44 -23.44
C HIS A 237 -50.76 34.65 -24.88
N LYS A 238 -50.51 33.69 -25.79
CA LYS A 238 -51.07 33.70 -27.15
C LYS A 238 -52.60 33.67 -27.13
N ASN A 239 -53.20 32.74 -26.38
CA ASN A 239 -54.66 32.66 -26.23
C ASN A 239 -55.26 33.95 -25.67
N LEU A 240 -54.58 34.61 -24.72
CA LEU A 240 -55.02 35.89 -24.16
C LEU A 240 -54.92 37.03 -25.19
N GLN A 241 -53.88 37.03 -26.04
CA GLN A 241 -53.76 37.99 -27.13
C GLN A 241 -54.85 37.77 -28.19
N ASP A 242 -55.13 36.52 -28.55
CA ASP A 242 -56.20 36.17 -29.49
C ASP A 242 -57.57 36.57 -28.93
N TYR A 243 -57.82 36.34 -27.63
CA TYR A 243 -59.03 36.80 -26.95
C TYR A 243 -59.14 38.34 -26.92
N LYS A 244 -58.04 39.06 -26.64
CA LYS A 244 -58.02 40.53 -26.70
C LYS A 244 -58.27 41.05 -28.12
N LYS A 245 -57.72 40.39 -29.14
CA LYS A 245 -57.95 40.72 -30.56
C LYS A 245 -59.42 40.51 -30.93
N PHE A 246 -60.01 39.38 -30.52
CA PHE A 246 -61.44 39.10 -30.71
C PHE A 246 -62.35 40.10 -29.98
N LYS A 247 -62.08 40.38 -28.70
CA LYS A 247 -62.84 41.36 -27.91
C LYS A 247 -62.75 42.78 -28.49
N ASN A 248 -61.57 43.18 -28.97
CA ASN A 248 -61.38 44.48 -29.61
C ASN A 248 -62.11 44.57 -30.97
N ALA A 249 -62.14 43.46 -31.73
CA ALA A 249 -62.89 43.37 -32.99
C ALA A 249 -64.42 43.47 -32.74
N VAL A 250 -64.93 42.84 -31.69
CA VAL A 250 -66.35 42.91 -31.30
C VAL A 250 -66.73 44.29 -30.72
N SER A 251 -65.80 44.98 -30.05
CA SER A 251 -66.07 46.27 -29.39
C SER A 251 -65.90 47.50 -30.29
N GLY A 252 -65.71 47.34 -31.60
CA GLY A 252 -65.71 48.43 -32.60
C GLY A 252 -64.55 49.44 -32.50
N LYS A 253 -63.52 49.18 -31.68
CA LYS A 253 -62.31 50.02 -31.64
C LYS A 253 -61.45 49.70 -32.87
N LYS A 254 -61.16 50.70 -33.71
CA LYS A 254 -60.21 50.58 -34.82
C LYS A 254 -58.91 49.96 -34.30
N LEU A 255 -58.60 48.75 -34.77
CA LEU A 255 -57.25 48.20 -34.68
C LEU A 255 -56.36 49.12 -35.50
N THR A 256 -55.49 49.90 -34.85
CA THR A 256 -54.26 50.32 -35.52
C THR A 256 -53.52 49.02 -35.83
N ASP A 257 -53.36 48.72 -37.11
CA ASP A 257 -52.66 47.55 -37.60
C ASP A 257 -51.18 47.71 -37.24
N ASP A 258 -50.83 47.30 -36.03
CA ASP A 258 -49.44 47.19 -35.62
C ASP A 258 -48.88 45.94 -36.31
N HIS A 259 -48.55 46.11 -37.59
CA HIS A 259 -47.84 45.11 -38.41
C HIS A 259 -46.48 44.72 -37.78
N ASN A 260 -46.09 45.37 -36.68
CA ASN A 260 -45.00 45.01 -35.78
C ASN A 260 -45.47 44.22 -34.56
N ALA A 261 -46.32 43.20 -34.75
CA ALA A 261 -46.60 42.21 -33.71
C ALA A 261 -45.26 41.61 -33.23
N LYS A 262 -44.81 42.06 -32.05
CA LYS A 262 -43.45 41.83 -31.56
C LYS A 262 -43.09 40.34 -31.65
N PRO A 263 -42.11 39.96 -32.49
CA PRO A 263 -41.92 38.57 -32.92
C PRO A 263 -41.29 37.66 -31.87
N GLY A 264 -41.14 38.13 -30.62
CA GLY A 264 -40.56 37.36 -29.51
C GLY A 264 -41.49 36.31 -28.91
N LEU A 265 -42.81 36.35 -29.20
CA LEU A 265 -43.76 35.41 -28.60
C LEU A 265 -43.75 34.02 -29.25
N TYR A 266 -43.40 33.94 -30.53
CA TYR A 266 -43.36 32.68 -31.29
C TYR A 266 -42.21 31.76 -30.88
N LEU A 267 -41.26 32.26 -30.08
CA LEU A 267 -40.05 31.52 -29.72
C LEU A 267 -40.35 30.26 -28.89
N PHE A 268 -41.34 30.31 -28.00
CA PHE A 268 -41.77 29.19 -27.15
C PHE A 268 -43.12 28.61 -27.59
N GLY A 269 -43.60 28.96 -28.79
CA GLY A 269 -44.92 28.56 -29.29
C GLY A 269 -45.03 27.06 -29.58
N GLU A 270 -43.90 26.40 -29.83
CA GLU A 270 -43.79 24.95 -30.01
C GLU A 270 -43.01 24.35 -28.84
N ILE A 271 -43.43 23.18 -28.38
CA ILE A 271 -42.81 22.52 -27.22
C ILE A 271 -41.36 22.12 -27.48
N ILE A 272 -41.04 21.71 -28.73
CA ILE A 272 -39.68 21.36 -29.15
C ILE A 272 -38.77 22.58 -29.08
N ASN A 273 -39.20 23.70 -29.68
CA ASN A 273 -38.47 24.96 -29.61
C ASN A 273 -38.31 25.43 -28.16
N SER A 274 -39.34 25.28 -27.34
CA SER A 274 -39.27 25.65 -25.93
C SER A 274 -38.19 24.88 -25.18
N ILE A 275 -38.14 23.56 -25.34
CA ILE A 275 -37.13 22.69 -24.71
C ILE A 275 -35.73 22.96 -25.29
N LEU A 276 -35.62 23.23 -26.59
CA LEU A 276 -34.35 23.54 -27.24
C LEU A 276 -33.78 24.87 -26.75
N TYR A 277 -34.61 25.92 -26.63
CA TYR A 277 -34.17 27.21 -26.13
C TYR A 277 -33.84 27.18 -24.64
N THR A 278 -34.54 26.40 -23.81
CA THR A 278 -34.13 26.20 -22.41
C THR A 278 -32.81 25.45 -22.30
N TYR A 279 -32.60 24.42 -23.13
CA TYR A 279 -31.30 23.75 -23.23
C TYR A 279 -30.18 24.70 -23.69
N GLY A 280 -30.45 25.54 -24.69
CA GLY A 280 -29.49 26.55 -25.16
C GLY A 280 -29.10 27.54 -24.07
N MET A 281 -30.08 28.04 -23.30
CA MET A 281 -29.81 28.91 -22.15
C MET A 281 -28.96 28.23 -21.07
N LEU A 282 -29.16 26.93 -20.82
CA LEU A 282 -28.33 26.15 -19.90
C LEU A 282 -26.86 26.08 -20.37
N LEU A 283 -26.65 26.00 -21.69
CA LEU A 283 -25.33 26.06 -22.31
C LEU A 283 -24.74 27.48 -22.41
N VAL A 284 -25.37 28.47 -21.78
CA VAL A 284 -24.95 29.88 -21.82
C VAL A 284 -25.05 30.46 -23.25
N ILE A 285 -25.96 29.93 -24.07
CA ILE A 285 -26.29 30.50 -25.37
C ILE A 285 -27.39 31.56 -25.16
N SER A 286 -27.19 32.73 -25.75
CA SER A 286 -28.18 33.82 -25.67
C SER A 286 -29.43 33.50 -26.48
N LEU A 287 -30.59 33.99 -26.03
CA LEU A 287 -31.80 33.91 -26.85
C LEU A 287 -31.66 34.82 -28.07
N PRO A 288 -32.11 34.38 -29.26
CA PRO A 288 -32.07 35.20 -30.47
C PRO A 288 -32.98 36.44 -30.36
N ARG A 289 -34.09 36.34 -29.61
CA ARG A 289 -35.00 37.46 -29.31
C ARG A 289 -35.56 37.33 -27.91
N LEU A 290 -35.76 38.47 -27.24
CA LEU A 290 -36.37 38.48 -25.91
C LEU A 290 -37.89 38.22 -25.98
N PRO A 291 -38.44 37.38 -25.08
CA PRO A 291 -39.86 37.09 -25.07
C PRO A 291 -40.69 38.33 -24.71
N THR A 292 -41.90 38.39 -25.27
CA THR A 292 -42.85 39.47 -25.03
C THR A 292 -43.89 39.04 -23.99
N GLY A 293 -43.73 39.52 -22.76
CA GLY A 293 -44.62 39.22 -21.63
C GLY A 293 -43.86 39.28 -20.32
N TRP A 294 -44.42 39.96 -19.30
CA TRP A 294 -43.75 40.14 -18.01
C TRP A 294 -43.49 38.80 -17.29
N SER A 295 -44.44 37.86 -17.34
CA SER A 295 -44.32 36.54 -16.70
C SER A 295 -43.18 35.70 -17.29
N ILE A 296 -43.06 35.67 -18.62
CA ILE A 296 -42.01 34.90 -19.31
C ILE A 296 -40.63 35.55 -19.08
N ARG A 297 -40.54 36.88 -19.03
CA ARG A 297 -39.30 37.60 -18.71
C ARG A 297 -38.82 37.35 -17.29
N LEU A 298 -39.73 37.37 -16.32
CA LEU A 298 -39.40 37.07 -14.92
C LEU A 298 -38.86 35.64 -14.78
N LEU A 299 -39.55 34.67 -15.39
CA LEU A 299 -39.09 33.28 -15.40
C LEU A 299 -37.74 33.12 -16.11
N THR A 300 -37.52 33.83 -17.22
CA THR A 300 -36.23 33.84 -17.93
C THR A 300 -35.10 34.37 -17.04
N GLY A 301 -35.33 35.47 -16.31
CA GLY A 301 -34.35 36.01 -15.38
C GLY A 301 -33.98 35.04 -14.25
N TRP A 302 -34.98 34.38 -13.65
CA TRP A 302 -34.75 33.36 -12.63
C TRP A 302 -34.03 32.12 -13.18
N TYR A 303 -34.40 31.70 -14.40
CA TYR A 303 -33.76 30.57 -15.06
C TYR A 303 -32.30 30.87 -15.43
N TRP A 304 -31.99 32.10 -15.86
CA TRP A 304 -30.60 32.52 -16.10
C TRP A 304 -29.75 32.48 -14.84
N LEU A 305 -30.27 32.96 -13.70
CA LEU A 305 -29.56 32.86 -12.42
C LEU A 305 -29.29 31.39 -12.07
N TYR A 306 -30.27 30.51 -12.24
CA TYR A 306 -30.10 29.07 -12.05
C TYR A 306 -29.01 28.49 -12.97
N CYS A 307 -29.04 28.81 -14.26
CA CYS A 307 -28.06 28.31 -15.23
C CYS A 307 -26.65 28.79 -14.91
N ILE A 308 -26.47 30.07 -14.56
CA ILE A 308 -25.18 30.63 -14.18
C ILE A 308 -24.63 29.92 -12.93
N LEU A 309 -25.45 29.78 -11.89
CA LEU A 309 -25.04 29.09 -10.66
C LEU A 309 -24.62 27.65 -10.95
N LEU A 310 -25.42 26.91 -11.72
CA LEU A 310 -25.13 25.52 -12.07
C LEU A 310 -23.83 25.39 -12.87
N VAL A 311 -23.64 26.21 -13.90
CA VAL A 311 -22.44 26.17 -14.75
C VAL A 311 -21.19 26.56 -13.95
N VAL A 312 -21.28 27.57 -13.09
CA VAL A 312 -20.16 27.97 -12.22
C VAL A 312 -19.82 26.86 -11.23
N SER A 313 -20.81 26.23 -10.59
CA SER A 313 -20.58 25.11 -9.67
C SER A 313 -19.98 23.89 -10.38
N TYR A 314 -20.43 23.57 -11.59
CA TYR A 314 -19.85 22.50 -12.40
C TYR A 314 -18.39 22.80 -12.75
N ARG A 315 -18.11 24.01 -13.24
CA ARG A 315 -16.74 24.45 -13.59
C ARG A 315 -15.81 24.42 -12.39
N ALA A 316 -16.24 24.94 -11.24
CA ALA A 316 -15.45 24.94 -10.01
C ALA A 316 -15.13 23.52 -9.52
N SER A 317 -16.12 22.63 -9.54
CA SER A 317 -15.93 21.23 -9.13
C SER A 317 -15.02 20.48 -10.10
N MET A 318 -15.16 20.72 -11.40
CA MET A 318 -14.26 20.16 -12.42
C MET A 318 -12.83 20.66 -12.22
N THR A 319 -12.61 21.95 -11.95
CA THR A 319 -11.27 22.48 -11.68
C THR A 319 -10.63 21.85 -10.44
N ALA A 320 -11.41 21.55 -9.39
CA ALA A 320 -10.92 20.89 -8.19
C ALA A 320 -10.51 19.42 -8.46
N ILE A 321 -11.33 18.68 -9.21
CA ILE A 321 -11.04 17.29 -9.62
C ILE A 321 -9.82 17.22 -10.54
N LEU A 322 -9.65 18.22 -11.40
CA LEU A 322 -8.46 18.31 -12.25
C LEU A 322 -7.23 18.72 -11.43
N ALA A 323 -7.35 19.60 -10.43
CA ALA A 323 -6.23 19.94 -9.58
C ALA A 323 -5.74 18.72 -8.77
N ASN A 324 -6.68 17.95 -8.21
CA ASN A 324 -6.41 16.74 -7.43
C ASN A 324 -7.15 15.55 -8.05
N PRO A 325 -6.51 14.77 -8.94
CA PRO A 325 -7.14 13.57 -9.50
C PRO A 325 -7.48 12.60 -8.37
N ALA A 326 -8.67 11.99 -8.46
CA ALA A 326 -9.06 10.95 -7.50
C ALA A 326 -8.02 9.81 -7.52
N PRO A 327 -7.71 9.21 -6.35
CA PRO A 327 -6.79 8.09 -6.28
C PRO A 327 -7.27 6.96 -7.19
N ARG A 328 -6.32 6.22 -7.78
CA ARG A 328 -6.65 5.07 -8.61
C ARG A 328 -7.29 3.99 -7.75
N VAL A 329 -8.02 3.07 -8.40
CA VAL A 329 -8.60 1.94 -7.68
C VAL A 329 -7.47 1.04 -7.20
N THR A 330 -7.37 0.90 -5.88
CA THR A 330 -6.37 0.11 -5.18
C THR A 330 -7.04 -1.06 -4.47
N ILE A 331 -6.24 -2.07 -4.10
CA ILE A 331 -6.67 -3.15 -3.22
C ILE A 331 -6.18 -2.79 -1.83
N ASP A 332 -7.10 -2.38 -0.97
CA ASP A 332 -6.78 -1.84 0.35
C ASP A 332 -7.17 -2.76 1.50
N THR A 333 -8.04 -3.73 1.27
CA THR A 333 -8.49 -4.67 2.31
C THR A 333 -8.20 -6.12 1.94
N LEU A 334 -8.08 -6.97 2.96
CA LEU A 334 -7.89 -8.41 2.76
C LEU A 334 -9.05 -9.05 1.98
N ARG A 335 -10.27 -8.54 2.21
CA ARG A 335 -11.48 -8.97 1.49
C ARG A 335 -11.39 -8.67 0.00
N GLU A 336 -11.04 -7.44 -0.37
CA GLU A 336 -10.83 -7.05 -1.76
C GLU A 336 -9.71 -7.87 -2.41
N LEU A 337 -8.65 -8.18 -1.67
CA LEU A 337 -7.56 -9.01 -2.16
C LEU A 337 -8.02 -10.44 -2.47
N VAL A 338 -8.85 -11.04 -1.61
CA VAL A 338 -9.43 -12.38 -1.83
C VAL A 338 -10.40 -12.41 -2.99
N ASP A 339 -11.22 -11.37 -3.13
CA ASP A 339 -12.18 -11.19 -4.23
C ASP A 339 -11.44 -10.90 -5.56
N SER A 340 -10.22 -10.36 -5.48
CA SER A 340 -9.36 -10.17 -6.63
C SER A 340 -8.85 -11.51 -7.19
N LYS A 341 -8.56 -11.53 -8.50
CA LYS A 341 -7.96 -12.70 -9.17
C LYS A 341 -6.44 -12.81 -8.97
N VAL A 342 -5.87 -11.99 -8.09
CA VAL A 342 -4.43 -11.89 -7.86
C VAL A 342 -3.96 -13.02 -6.94
N ILE A 343 -2.83 -13.64 -7.28
CA ILE A 343 -2.21 -14.68 -6.45
C ILE A 343 -1.48 -13.99 -5.29
N CYS A 344 -1.64 -14.51 -4.08
CA CYS A 344 -1.00 -13.96 -2.89
C CYS A 344 0.23 -14.79 -2.54
N GLY A 345 1.26 -14.17 -1.98
CA GLY A 345 2.35 -14.95 -1.43
C GLY A 345 3.49 -14.12 -0.86
N GLY A 346 4.54 -14.78 -0.41
CA GLY A 346 5.61 -14.17 0.36
C GLY A 346 6.79 -15.09 0.57
N TRP A 347 7.71 -14.69 1.44
CA TRP A 347 8.86 -15.51 1.77
C TRP A 347 8.50 -16.59 2.80
N GLY A 348 9.01 -17.81 2.61
CA GLY A 348 8.95 -18.86 3.63
C GLY A 348 7.66 -19.70 3.63
N THR A 349 7.82 -20.99 3.95
CA THR A 349 6.70 -21.91 4.18
C THR A 349 5.95 -21.59 5.47
N GLU A 350 6.62 -20.97 6.45
CA GLU A 350 6.03 -20.59 7.73
C GLU A 350 4.95 -19.52 7.57
N THR A 351 5.13 -18.57 6.65
CA THR A 351 4.12 -17.56 6.35
C THR A 351 2.89 -18.18 5.69
N LYS A 352 3.09 -19.14 4.78
CA LYS A 352 1.97 -19.92 4.23
C LYS A 352 1.20 -20.63 5.33
N ARG A 353 1.93 -21.31 6.23
CA ARG A 353 1.35 -22.02 7.37
C ARG A 353 0.57 -21.09 8.30
N PHE A 354 1.09 -19.88 8.56
CA PHE A 354 0.39 -18.85 9.33
C PHE A 354 -0.98 -18.52 8.76
N PHE A 355 -1.10 -18.37 7.44
CA PHE A 355 -2.40 -18.11 6.80
C PHE A 355 -3.30 -19.36 6.76
N GLU A 356 -2.74 -20.56 6.57
CA GLU A 356 -3.49 -21.82 6.61
C GLU A 356 -4.08 -22.11 7.99
N GLU A 357 -3.33 -21.83 9.06
CA GLU A 357 -3.74 -22.01 10.46
C GLU A 357 -4.54 -20.81 11.02
N SER A 358 -4.77 -19.77 10.21
CA SER A 358 -5.51 -18.58 10.65
C SER A 358 -6.97 -18.89 10.99
N LEU A 359 -7.52 -18.18 11.97
CA LEU A 359 -8.94 -18.28 12.35
C LEU A 359 -9.86 -17.49 11.43
N ASP A 360 -9.31 -16.53 10.70
CA ASP A 360 -10.06 -15.66 9.78
C ASP A 360 -10.36 -16.38 8.46
N GLU A 361 -11.59 -16.25 7.96
CA GLU A 361 -12.04 -16.92 6.74
C GLU A 361 -11.27 -16.41 5.51
N TYR A 362 -10.97 -15.11 5.45
CA TYR A 362 -10.21 -14.51 4.35
C TYR A 362 -8.74 -14.93 4.41
N GLY A 363 -8.15 -14.95 5.62
CA GLY A 363 -6.81 -15.50 5.87
C GLY A 363 -6.65 -16.94 5.37
N GLN A 364 -7.60 -17.84 5.68
CA GLN A 364 -7.57 -19.22 5.21
C GLN A 364 -7.67 -19.34 3.68
N LYS A 365 -8.51 -18.51 3.05
CA LYS A 365 -8.61 -18.47 1.57
C LYS A 365 -7.29 -18.02 0.93
N ILE A 366 -6.59 -17.08 1.56
CA ILE A 366 -5.25 -16.66 1.14
C ILE A 366 -4.25 -17.78 1.33
N GLY A 367 -4.24 -18.44 2.48
CA GLY A 367 -3.33 -19.57 2.78
C GLY A 367 -3.41 -20.67 1.71
N LYS A 368 -4.62 -21.02 1.27
CA LYS A 368 -4.83 -22.01 0.19
C LYS A 368 -4.26 -21.58 -1.17
N LYS A 369 -4.26 -20.28 -1.46
CA LYS A 369 -3.72 -19.70 -2.71
C LYS A 369 -2.27 -19.22 -2.55
N PHE A 370 -1.64 -19.43 -1.39
CA PHE A 370 -0.36 -18.83 -1.06
C PHE A 370 0.79 -19.54 -1.80
N GLU A 371 1.52 -18.77 -2.61
CA GLU A 371 2.73 -19.21 -3.29
C GLU A 371 3.99 -18.63 -2.63
N THR A 372 5.07 -19.39 -2.59
CA THR A 372 6.33 -18.93 -1.97
C THR A 372 7.28 -18.42 -3.04
N ILE A 373 7.66 -17.14 -2.93
CA ILE A 373 8.67 -16.53 -3.80
C ILE A 373 9.81 -16.02 -2.92
N ASN A 374 11.00 -16.59 -3.12
CA ASN A 374 12.14 -16.27 -2.26
C ASN A 374 12.77 -14.91 -2.58
N ASN A 375 12.78 -14.50 -3.85
CA ASN A 375 13.37 -13.23 -4.28
C ASN A 375 12.32 -12.09 -4.28
N PRO A 376 12.45 -11.08 -3.41
CA PRO A 376 11.45 -10.03 -3.24
C PRO A 376 11.38 -9.07 -4.45
N LEU A 377 12.49 -8.87 -5.17
CA LEU A 377 12.50 -8.01 -6.36
C LEU A 377 11.71 -8.67 -7.50
N ARG A 378 11.93 -9.98 -7.70
CA ARG A 378 11.15 -10.77 -8.68
C ARG A 378 9.67 -10.82 -8.30
N ALA A 379 9.35 -10.91 -7.01
CA ALA A 379 7.97 -10.81 -6.55
C ALA A 379 7.36 -9.45 -6.95
N ALA A 380 8.09 -8.35 -6.77
CA ALA A 380 7.64 -7.02 -7.18
C ALA A 380 7.39 -6.91 -8.70
N ASP A 381 8.17 -7.61 -9.54
CA ASP A 381 7.91 -7.72 -10.99
C ASP A 381 6.56 -8.37 -11.28
N TYR A 382 6.24 -9.48 -10.60
CA TYR A 382 4.94 -10.12 -10.76
C TYR A 382 3.78 -9.29 -10.21
N VAL A 383 4.03 -8.48 -9.17
CA VAL A 383 3.03 -7.51 -8.68
C VAL A 383 2.79 -6.42 -9.72
N ALA A 384 3.84 -5.89 -10.35
CA ALA A 384 3.70 -4.88 -11.40
C ALA A 384 3.01 -5.41 -12.66
N GLN A 385 3.16 -6.70 -12.97
CA GLN A 385 2.38 -7.38 -14.01
C GLN A 385 0.91 -7.57 -13.63
N GLY A 386 0.58 -7.42 -12.34
CA GLY A 386 -0.79 -7.53 -11.84
C GLY A 386 -1.28 -8.95 -11.62
N VAL A 387 -0.34 -9.90 -11.51
CA VAL A 387 -0.63 -11.33 -11.30
C VAL A 387 -0.47 -11.70 -9.83
N TYR A 388 0.37 -10.96 -9.10
CA TYR A 388 0.79 -11.32 -7.75
C TYR A 388 0.60 -10.20 -6.72
N ALA A 389 0.49 -10.57 -5.45
CA ALA A 389 0.50 -9.69 -4.29
C ALA A 389 1.51 -10.22 -3.27
N TYR A 390 2.49 -9.39 -2.91
CA TYR A 390 3.63 -9.81 -2.08
C TYR A 390 3.45 -9.38 -0.61
N TYR A 391 3.52 -10.33 0.31
CA TYR A 391 3.33 -10.13 1.75
C TYR A 391 4.65 -9.87 2.47
N ASP A 392 4.77 -8.72 3.14
CA ASP A 392 5.94 -8.37 3.95
C ASP A 392 5.63 -7.20 4.92
N ASN A 393 6.63 -6.76 5.69
CA ASN A 393 6.54 -5.53 6.48
C ASN A 393 6.34 -4.30 5.57
N SER A 394 5.36 -3.46 5.91
CA SER A 394 5.08 -2.17 5.27
C SER A 394 6.31 -1.30 4.96
N ASP A 395 7.30 -1.21 5.85
CA ASP A 395 8.51 -0.42 5.61
C ASP A 395 9.46 -1.07 4.58
N PHE A 396 9.54 -2.40 4.58
CA PHE A 396 10.29 -3.13 3.56
C PHE A 396 9.60 -3.05 2.18
N LEU A 397 8.26 -3.05 2.16
CA LEU A 397 7.50 -2.85 0.93
C LEU A 397 7.73 -1.46 0.31
N LYS A 398 7.86 -0.40 1.13
CA LYS A 398 8.27 0.94 0.66
C LYS A 398 9.65 0.89 0.00
N TYR A 399 10.61 0.21 0.62
CA TYR A 399 11.93 0.01 0.04
C TYR A 399 11.86 -0.69 -1.33
N ILE A 400 11.13 -1.79 -1.44
CA ILE A 400 10.95 -2.52 -2.72
C ILE A 400 10.35 -1.60 -3.78
N ARG A 401 9.31 -0.85 -3.43
CA ARG A 401 8.63 0.10 -4.33
C ARG A 401 9.60 1.15 -4.89
N VAL A 402 10.39 1.79 -4.01
CA VAL A 402 11.39 2.80 -4.41
C VAL A 402 12.52 2.18 -5.24
N LYS A 403 13.04 1.03 -4.81
CA LYS A 403 14.15 0.36 -5.51
C LYS A 403 13.77 -0.06 -6.93
N ARG A 404 12.55 -0.60 -7.11
CA ARG A 404 12.01 -0.90 -8.44
C ARG A 404 11.92 0.36 -9.30
N LYS A 405 11.36 1.44 -8.76
CA LYS A 405 11.16 2.70 -9.49
C LYS A 405 12.49 3.26 -10.03
N ASN A 406 13.57 3.14 -9.26
CA ASN A 406 14.90 3.61 -9.66
C ASN A 406 15.63 2.65 -10.61
N SER A 407 15.20 1.39 -10.72
CA SER A 407 15.81 0.38 -11.60
C SER A 407 14.73 -0.52 -12.21
N PRO A 408 13.88 0.02 -13.12
CA PRO A 408 12.87 -0.77 -13.79
C PRO A 408 13.56 -1.79 -14.73
N GLY A 409 13.49 -3.07 -14.38
CA GLY A 409 13.96 -4.18 -15.25
C GLY A 409 15.33 -4.79 -14.95
N SER A 410 16.06 -4.38 -13.91
CA SER A 410 17.44 -4.87 -13.65
C SER A 410 17.54 -6.20 -12.89
N VAL A 411 16.65 -7.18 -13.14
CA VAL A 411 16.71 -8.51 -12.47
C VAL A 411 16.47 -9.69 -13.43
N MET A 412 16.59 -9.48 -14.73
CA MET A 412 16.70 -10.58 -15.70
C MET A 412 18.16 -10.94 -16.02
N GLU A 413 19.11 -10.66 -15.12
CA GLU A 413 20.55 -10.93 -15.34
C GLU A 413 21.07 -12.24 -14.73
N ASP A 414 20.37 -12.91 -13.81
CA ASP A 414 20.89 -14.13 -13.17
C ASP A 414 20.64 -15.44 -13.95
N PHE A 415 20.15 -15.38 -15.19
CA PHE A 415 19.84 -16.60 -16.00
C PHE A 415 20.37 -16.59 -17.44
N ASN A 416 21.24 -15.65 -17.84
CA ASN A 416 21.70 -15.52 -19.24
C ASN A 416 23.13 -16.00 -19.52
N ASN A 417 23.72 -16.86 -18.68
CA ASN A 417 24.93 -17.59 -19.05
C ASN A 417 24.68 -18.93 -19.77
N SER A 418 23.45 -19.19 -20.21
CA SER A 418 23.18 -20.27 -21.16
C SER A 418 22.15 -19.85 -22.20
N THR A 419 22.66 -19.71 -23.43
CA THR A 419 21.96 -19.80 -24.72
C THR A 419 21.01 -18.67 -25.12
N ASN A 420 21.47 -17.94 -26.15
CA ASN A 420 20.70 -17.24 -27.17
C ASN A 420 19.72 -16.18 -26.66
N ALA A 421 20.25 -14.95 -26.58
CA ALA A 421 19.47 -13.72 -26.56
C ALA A 421 18.54 -13.62 -27.78
N SER A 422 17.33 -14.15 -27.64
CA SER A 422 16.16 -13.51 -28.25
C SER A 422 15.69 -12.46 -27.27
N GLU A 423 15.98 -11.20 -27.56
CA GLU A 423 15.41 -10.03 -26.91
C GLU A 423 13.87 -10.15 -26.90
N ILE A 424 13.33 -10.67 -25.81
CA ILE A 424 11.90 -10.51 -25.52
C ILE A 424 11.78 -9.08 -25.00
N ASN A 425 11.57 -8.15 -25.92
CA ASN A 425 11.07 -6.81 -25.61
C ASN A 425 9.68 -6.96 -24.97
N ILE A 426 9.64 -7.25 -23.66
CA ILE A 426 8.42 -7.16 -22.86
C ILE A 426 8.05 -5.68 -22.87
N LYS A 427 6.96 -5.36 -23.56
CA LYS A 427 6.40 -4.02 -23.67
C LYS A 427 6.27 -3.40 -22.27
N THR A 428 7.10 -2.40 -21.99
CA THR A 428 7.07 -1.56 -20.78
C THR A 428 5.81 -0.70 -20.68
N ASP A 429 4.93 -0.72 -21.69
CA ASP A 429 3.70 0.08 -21.76
C ASP A 429 2.54 -0.40 -20.86
N THR A 430 2.67 -1.54 -20.18
CA THR A 430 1.59 -2.12 -19.33
C THR A 430 2.00 -2.41 -17.88
N GLU A 431 3.12 -1.85 -17.41
CA GLU A 431 3.52 -2.05 -16.01
C GLU A 431 2.67 -1.18 -15.06
N ARG A 432 2.05 -1.84 -14.07
CA ARG A 432 1.24 -1.18 -13.06
C ARG A 432 2.13 -0.52 -12.01
N SER A 433 1.73 0.66 -11.54
CA SER A 433 2.29 1.20 -10.31
C SER A 433 1.96 0.28 -9.14
N LEU A 434 2.83 0.29 -8.13
CA LEU A 434 2.73 -0.58 -6.97
C LEU A 434 2.10 0.18 -5.81
N HIS A 435 1.07 -0.42 -5.23
CA HIS A 435 0.37 0.09 -4.06
C HIS A 435 0.67 -0.76 -2.83
N ILE A 436 0.80 -0.13 -1.68
CA ILE A 436 0.91 -0.84 -0.41
C ILE A 436 -0.47 -0.82 0.22
N MET A 437 -1.06 -1.99 0.41
CA MET A 437 -2.40 -2.15 0.97
C MET A 437 -2.51 -1.40 2.30
N SER A 438 -3.54 -0.55 2.43
CA SER A 438 -3.70 0.31 3.61
C SER A 438 -4.04 -0.47 4.88
N ASP A 439 -4.78 -1.57 4.75
CA ASP A 439 -5.14 -2.42 5.89
C ASP A 439 -3.93 -3.20 6.42
N CYS A 440 -3.84 -3.29 7.75
CA CYS A 440 -2.78 -4.02 8.41
C CYS A 440 -3.26 -5.42 8.73
N VAL A 441 -2.71 -6.43 8.05
CA VAL A 441 -3.14 -7.82 8.24
C VAL A 441 -2.83 -8.30 9.66
N VAL A 442 -1.61 -8.01 10.12
CA VAL A 442 -1.18 -8.34 11.47
C VAL A 442 -0.06 -7.41 11.90
N ASN A 443 -0.11 -6.99 13.16
CA ASN A 443 0.96 -6.23 13.79
C ASN A 443 1.86 -7.22 14.54
N ILE A 444 3.09 -7.42 14.05
CA ILE A 444 4.01 -8.44 14.56
C ILE A 444 5.14 -7.75 15.35
N PRO A 445 5.34 -8.11 16.63
CA PRO A 445 6.50 -7.65 17.40
C PRO A 445 7.79 -8.25 16.84
N VAL A 446 8.86 -7.44 16.81
CA VAL A 446 10.18 -7.83 16.31
C VAL A 446 11.21 -7.72 17.42
N SER A 447 12.08 -8.73 17.51
CA SER A 447 13.08 -8.89 18.57
C SER A 447 14.45 -9.27 18.01
N LEU A 448 15.50 -9.10 18.84
CA LEU A 448 16.81 -9.69 18.57
C LEU A 448 16.79 -11.17 18.96
N GLY A 449 17.49 -12.01 18.19
CA GLY A 449 17.63 -13.43 18.52
C GLY A 449 18.85 -13.68 19.39
N PHE A 450 18.68 -14.35 20.52
CA PHE A 450 19.77 -14.92 21.29
C PHE A 450 19.79 -16.44 21.13
N HIS A 451 20.98 -17.03 21.27
CA HIS A 451 21.09 -18.48 21.31
C HIS A 451 20.20 -19.06 22.41
N LYS A 452 19.59 -20.23 22.17
CA LYS A 452 18.66 -20.85 23.11
C LYS A 452 19.29 -21.03 24.51
N ASN A 453 18.56 -20.60 25.54
CA ASN A 453 18.95 -20.52 26.95
C ASN A 453 20.21 -19.67 27.18
N SER A 454 20.35 -18.55 26.47
CA SER A 454 21.50 -17.66 26.63
C SER A 454 21.48 -16.95 27.98
N PRO A 455 22.60 -16.96 28.74
CA PRO A 455 22.69 -16.21 29.99
C PRO A 455 22.74 -14.69 29.78
N LEU A 456 22.97 -14.22 28.55
CA LEU A 456 23.06 -12.79 28.23
C LEU A 456 21.69 -12.12 28.11
N LYS A 457 20.65 -12.89 27.77
CA LYS A 457 19.31 -12.37 27.47
C LYS A 457 18.71 -11.52 28.59
N PRO A 458 18.68 -11.95 29.87
CA PRO A 458 17.99 -11.17 30.92
C PRO A 458 18.57 -9.76 31.10
N LEU A 459 19.90 -9.64 31.03
CA LEU A 459 20.56 -8.34 31.16
C LEU A 459 20.42 -7.50 29.88
N ALA A 460 20.48 -8.14 28.71
CA ALA A 460 20.24 -7.49 27.44
C ALA A 460 18.80 -6.94 27.33
N ASP A 461 17.80 -7.69 27.78
CA ASP A 461 16.39 -7.27 27.80
C ASP A 461 16.21 -5.96 28.59
N ILE A 462 16.85 -5.83 29.75
CA ILE A 462 16.79 -4.60 30.57
C ILE A 462 17.37 -3.40 29.79
N TYR A 463 18.46 -3.59 29.06
CA TYR A 463 19.06 -2.50 28.29
C TYR A 463 18.29 -2.17 27.02
N ILE A 464 17.78 -3.17 26.30
CA ILE A 464 16.89 -2.97 25.16
C ILE A 464 15.66 -2.20 25.60
N GLN A 465 15.08 -2.52 26.76
CA GLN A 465 13.90 -1.84 27.29
C GLN A 465 14.19 -0.35 27.47
N ARG A 466 15.32 0.00 28.09
CA ARG A 466 15.74 1.41 28.27
C ARG A 466 15.96 2.11 26.93
N VAL A 467 16.54 1.43 25.95
CA VAL A 467 16.77 2.00 24.61
C VAL A 467 15.44 2.29 23.90
N VAL A 468 14.44 1.42 24.07
CA VAL A 468 13.06 1.65 23.59
C VAL A 468 12.40 2.79 24.35
N GLU A 469 12.45 2.79 25.69
CA GLU A 469 11.84 3.81 26.56
C GLU A 469 12.39 5.23 26.31
N VAL A 470 13.67 5.34 25.97
CA VAL A 470 14.31 6.63 25.62
C VAL A 470 13.92 7.11 24.21
N GLY A 471 13.32 6.26 23.38
CA GLY A 471 12.93 6.60 22.01
C GLY A 471 14.06 6.53 20.99
N LEU A 472 15.21 5.91 21.33
CA LEU A 472 16.33 5.75 20.40
C LEU A 472 15.97 4.85 19.22
N VAL A 473 15.14 3.82 19.46
CA VAL A 473 14.67 2.92 18.41
C VAL A 473 13.88 3.67 17.34
N GLU A 474 12.96 4.56 17.74
CA GLU A 474 12.16 5.35 16.81
C GLU A 474 13.04 6.28 15.96
N LYS A 475 14.03 6.92 16.60
CA LYS A 475 15.03 7.71 15.89
C LYS A 475 15.77 6.87 14.84
N TRP A 476 16.33 5.72 15.22
CA TRP A 476 17.10 4.87 14.31
C TRP A 476 16.23 4.28 13.19
N LEU A 477 14.96 3.95 13.45
CA LEU A 477 14.00 3.54 12.41
C LEU A 477 13.80 4.66 11.39
N ASN A 478 13.62 5.90 11.86
CA ASN A 478 13.47 7.06 11.00
C ASN A 478 14.75 7.34 10.19
N ASP A 479 15.93 7.23 10.81
CA ASP A 479 17.23 7.43 10.15
C ASP A 479 17.45 6.37 9.06
N ALA A 480 17.15 5.10 9.34
CA ALA A 480 17.27 4.00 8.38
C ALA A 480 16.31 4.15 7.19
N MET A 481 15.12 4.68 7.41
CA MET A 481 14.10 4.90 6.36
C MET A 481 14.21 6.26 5.67
N HIS A 482 15.08 7.16 6.12
CA HIS A 482 15.16 8.54 5.62
C HIS A 482 15.43 8.62 4.11
N SER A 483 16.36 7.81 3.60
CA SER A 483 16.69 7.75 2.16
C SER A 483 15.52 7.28 1.30
N ILE A 484 14.71 6.38 1.82
CA ILE A 484 13.53 5.84 1.13
C ILE A 484 12.41 6.87 1.13
N ARG A 485 12.13 7.49 2.30
CA ARG A 485 11.10 8.54 2.42
C ARG A 485 11.39 9.75 1.54
N THR A 486 12.66 10.19 1.50
CA THR A 486 13.06 11.31 0.64
C THR A 486 12.91 10.99 -0.86
N ALA A 487 13.19 9.75 -1.26
CA ALA A 487 12.95 9.28 -2.62
C ALA A 487 11.45 9.22 -2.97
N GLU A 488 10.57 8.94 -2.00
CA GLU A 488 9.11 9.02 -2.17
C GLU A 488 8.62 10.47 -2.28
N THR A 489 9.07 11.37 -1.41
CA THR A 489 8.61 12.78 -1.41
C THR A 489 9.10 13.60 -2.60
N ASN A 490 10.20 13.19 -3.25
CA ASN A 490 10.67 13.81 -4.50
C ASN A 490 9.77 13.47 -5.70
N GLU A 491 8.71 12.69 -5.49
CA GLU A 491 7.60 12.59 -6.41
C GLU A 491 6.95 13.97 -6.53
N ALA A 492 7.36 14.70 -7.57
CA ALA A 492 6.68 15.92 -7.98
C ALA A 492 5.18 15.60 -7.99
N GLU A 493 4.40 16.33 -7.18
CA GLU A 493 2.94 16.31 -7.20
C GLU A 493 2.51 16.04 -8.64
N VAL A 494 1.78 14.95 -8.88
CA VAL A 494 1.33 14.58 -10.22
C VAL A 494 0.48 15.75 -10.71
N LYS A 495 1.14 16.72 -11.33
CA LYS A 495 0.48 17.84 -11.98
C LYS A 495 -0.43 17.15 -12.96
N ALA A 496 -1.72 17.35 -12.80
CA ALA A 496 -2.68 16.73 -13.67
C ALA A 496 -2.51 17.31 -15.07
N LEU A 497 -1.55 16.76 -15.81
CA LEU A 497 -1.38 17.08 -17.21
C LEU A 497 -2.67 16.61 -17.88
N MET A 498 -3.33 17.57 -18.51
CA MET A 498 -4.47 17.32 -19.37
C MET A 498 -3.92 16.62 -20.61
N ASN A 499 -4.11 15.30 -20.69
CA ASN A 499 -3.71 14.49 -21.83
C ASN A 499 -4.90 14.26 -22.76
N LEU A 500 -4.67 14.03 -24.05
CA LEU A 500 -5.72 13.77 -25.05
C LEU A 500 -6.60 12.57 -24.64
N GLN A 501 -6.01 11.57 -23.99
CA GLN A 501 -6.75 10.41 -23.44
C GLN A 501 -7.83 10.83 -22.43
N LYS A 502 -7.60 11.88 -21.64
CA LYS A 502 -8.60 12.42 -20.69
C LYS A 502 -9.74 13.16 -21.39
N MET A 503 -9.52 13.67 -22.59
CA MET A 503 -10.54 14.35 -23.41
C MET A 503 -11.24 13.42 -24.40
N TYR A 504 -10.79 12.16 -24.54
CA TYR A 504 -11.36 11.20 -25.48
C TYR A 504 -12.86 10.98 -25.28
N GLY A 505 -13.33 10.96 -24.03
CA GLY A 505 -14.76 10.83 -23.72
C GLY A 505 -15.62 11.95 -24.31
N ALA A 506 -15.14 13.20 -24.28
CA ALA A 506 -15.83 14.34 -24.89
C ALA A 506 -15.84 14.24 -26.42
N LEU A 507 -14.71 13.87 -27.02
CA LEU A 507 -14.59 13.71 -28.48
C LEU A 507 -15.49 12.59 -29.00
N LEU A 508 -15.58 11.48 -28.27
CA LEU A 508 -16.47 10.37 -28.59
C LEU A 508 -17.95 10.79 -28.49
N ALA A 509 -18.34 11.49 -27.43
CA ALA A 509 -19.70 12.00 -27.27
C ALA A 509 -20.09 12.97 -28.40
N LEU A 510 -19.16 13.83 -28.81
CA LEU A 510 -19.33 14.74 -29.94
C LEU A 510 -19.49 13.97 -31.27
N ALA A 511 -18.67 12.94 -31.51
CA ALA A 511 -18.80 12.10 -32.70
C ALA A 511 -20.14 11.36 -32.74
N ILE A 512 -20.61 10.82 -31.61
CA ILE A 512 -21.93 10.20 -31.48
C ILE A 512 -23.04 11.22 -31.77
N GLY A 513 -22.93 12.44 -31.26
CA GLY A 513 -23.88 13.52 -31.54
C GLY A 513 -23.97 13.87 -33.03
N TYR A 514 -22.83 14.03 -33.71
CA TYR A 514 -22.79 14.33 -35.15
C TYR A 514 -23.30 13.17 -36.00
N THR A 515 -22.95 11.94 -35.66
CA THR A 515 -23.44 10.75 -36.39
C THR A 515 -24.95 10.60 -36.26
N LEU A 516 -25.51 10.76 -35.06
CA LEU A 516 -26.97 10.71 -34.85
C LEU A 516 -27.68 11.85 -35.60
N SER A 517 -27.15 13.07 -35.54
CA SER A 517 -27.68 14.23 -36.26
C SER A 517 -27.66 14.00 -37.79
N SER A 518 -26.56 13.49 -38.32
CA SER A 518 -26.44 13.16 -39.73
C SER A 518 -27.39 12.04 -40.15
N LEU A 519 -27.58 11.01 -39.33
CA LEU A 519 -28.53 9.92 -39.60
C LEU A 519 -29.97 10.43 -39.61
N CYS A 520 -30.35 11.29 -38.65
CA CYS A 520 -31.66 11.93 -38.65
C CYS A 520 -31.88 12.77 -39.90
N LEU A 521 -30.90 13.60 -40.28
CA LEU A 521 -30.96 14.42 -41.49
C LEU A 521 -31.10 13.57 -42.76
N ILE A 522 -30.33 12.48 -42.88
CA ILE A 522 -30.46 11.53 -43.99
C ILE A 522 -31.85 10.88 -43.98
N GLY A 523 -32.36 10.49 -42.81
CA GLY A 523 -33.70 9.96 -42.63
C GLY A 523 -34.79 10.94 -43.07
N GLU A 524 -34.67 12.22 -42.72
CA GLU A 524 -35.58 13.29 -43.16
C GLU A 524 -35.53 13.49 -44.68
N ILE A 525 -34.34 13.48 -45.29
CA ILE A 525 -34.17 13.58 -46.75
C ILE A 525 -34.79 12.37 -47.46
N ILE A 526 -34.61 11.16 -46.93
CA ILE A 526 -35.21 9.93 -47.46
C ILE A 526 -36.73 10.00 -47.34
N HIS A 527 -37.25 10.38 -46.17
CA HIS A 527 -38.68 10.57 -45.94
C HIS A 527 -39.27 11.61 -46.91
N TRP A 528 -38.59 12.74 -47.07
CA TRP A 528 -38.98 13.78 -48.02
C TRP A 528 -39.03 13.27 -49.46
N HIS A 529 -38.02 12.52 -49.89
CA HIS A 529 -37.92 12.06 -51.27
C HIS A 529 -38.88 10.91 -51.59
N PHE A 530 -39.04 9.94 -50.68
CA PHE A 530 -39.82 8.73 -50.93
C PHE A 530 -41.30 8.86 -50.57
N ILE A 531 -41.63 9.63 -49.52
CA ILE A 531 -43.00 9.74 -49.01
C ILE A 531 -43.63 11.04 -49.45
N VAL A 532 -42.99 12.19 -49.20
CA VAL A 532 -43.60 13.51 -49.45
C VAL A 532 -43.65 13.82 -50.95
N LYS A 533 -42.55 13.64 -51.70
CA LYS A 533 -42.51 13.95 -53.14
C LYS A 533 -43.30 12.98 -54.01
N ARG A 534 -43.59 11.77 -53.51
CA ARG A 534 -44.31 10.71 -54.23
C ARG A 534 -45.82 10.70 -53.92
N ASP A 535 -46.26 11.51 -52.96
CA ASP A 535 -47.65 11.64 -52.57
C ASP A 535 -48.43 12.43 -53.65
N PRO A 536 -49.56 11.93 -54.18
CA PRO A 536 -50.29 12.59 -55.28
C PRO A 536 -50.91 13.95 -54.91
N LYS A 537 -50.91 14.33 -53.62
CA LYS A 537 -51.38 15.63 -53.11
C LYS A 537 -50.25 16.65 -52.90
N PHE A 538 -49.02 16.31 -53.26
CA PHE A 538 -47.86 17.17 -53.07
C PHE A 538 -47.75 18.22 -54.19
N ASP A 539 -47.79 19.50 -53.82
CA ASP A 539 -47.48 20.63 -54.70
C ASP A 539 -46.25 21.39 -54.17
N LYS A 540 -45.24 21.54 -55.02
CA LYS A 540 -43.95 22.18 -54.70
C LYS A 540 -44.11 23.65 -54.28
N TYR A 541 -45.15 24.33 -54.77
CA TYR A 541 -45.37 25.76 -54.52
C TYR A 541 -46.37 26.05 -53.40
N ALA A 542 -47.00 25.01 -52.83
CA ALA A 542 -48.04 25.11 -51.80
C ALA A 542 -47.83 24.12 -50.64
N LEU A 543 -46.62 24.14 -50.06
CA LEU A 543 -46.20 23.21 -49.01
C LEU A 543 -47.10 23.26 -47.76
N ASP A 544 -47.57 24.45 -47.40
CA ASP A 544 -48.40 24.68 -46.21
C ASP A 544 -49.76 23.97 -46.31
N LEU A 545 -50.32 23.82 -47.51
CA LEU A 545 -51.60 23.12 -47.74
C LEU A 545 -51.45 21.59 -47.59
N TYR A 546 -50.30 21.03 -47.96
CA TYR A 546 -50.00 19.60 -47.81
C TYR A 546 -49.94 19.19 -46.33
N TYR A 547 -49.21 19.92 -45.49
CA TYR A 547 -49.09 19.62 -44.07
C TYR A 547 -50.35 19.99 -43.26
N LYS A 548 -51.09 21.03 -43.67
CA LYS A 548 -52.35 21.43 -43.01
C LYS A 548 -53.47 20.40 -43.19
N ASN A 549 -53.57 19.78 -44.37
CA ASN A 549 -54.52 18.69 -44.62
C ASN A 549 -54.15 17.39 -43.89
N LYS A 550 -52.86 17.15 -43.62
CA LYS A 550 -52.38 15.94 -42.93
C LYS A 550 -52.52 16.01 -41.40
N ASN A 551 -52.45 17.21 -40.82
CA ASN A 551 -52.69 17.45 -39.38
C ASN A 551 -54.19 17.62 -39.02
N SER A 552 -55.09 17.64 -40.01
CA SER A 552 -56.54 17.81 -39.84
C SER A 552 -57.31 16.48 -39.83
N ASN A 553 -56.66 15.36 -40.16
CA ASN A 553 -57.12 13.99 -39.94
C ASN A 553 -56.37 13.42 -38.75
#